data_AF-F3B5R1-F1
#
_entry.id   AF-F3B5R1-F1
#
_cell.length_a   1.000
_cell.length_b   1.000
_cell.length_c   1.000
_cell.angle_alpha   90.00
_cell.angle_beta   90.00
_cell.angle_gamma   90.00
#
_symmetry.space_group_name_H-M   'P 1'
#
loop_
_entity.id
_entity.type
_entity.pdbx_description
1 polymer ?
#
loop_
_entity_poly.entity_id
_entity_poly.type
_entity_poly.pdbx_seq_one_letter_code
_entity_poly.pdbx_strand_id
1 'polypeptide(L)'
;MRKVFIVILLIVCTSILLSCGLASEEKSVEQTSVLEKNQYEECDNKVDELSESDLEELKWLIQTLHVSHVGASNIVGNGSVLDTKEKQAKFLDILNEMEYENIFKNSLRKYVVFEDDKKLINSKNAEIILKMAGALSTVGVWQYLSQNYSQYLESEDMFEMPLYAREGSDNSIEFRDWKFIVEKGGKLTVRYKIYNSSSCRYIENVNVRLHKNKQSVFGGYSADYLMIVPIESEKTTCENEDFFYGNDWGEYKKPITMGKSIDDYIFKLDGSLYQMPCPLDEFISNGWEYSGKLKKDEKRAEIMLTKEGKKIYCIVWYCKGADNSKWYVVSLKTESGEGVLDVDFELFGNRKRGDYAYGYGVHGIYGFVDPLYLEAGISVDVGSDKMIQGFTITYAPQYSDRIKRLNEIATDSKYEVCITGKGNNELERDISYKLTMYEEPLYVQVKSLDKVGWAKDINIIWVKKGEQEDIIEYIEYGKDFNLFIDDNNKVKIEVVRMEDSSDDKPEVLTIR
;
A
#
# COMPACT_ATOMS: atom_id res chain seq x y z
N MET A 1 -36.15 42.80 10.19
CA MET A 1 -35.37 42.40 11.40
C MET A 1 -36.23 41.58 12.37
N ARG A 2 -36.56 40.31 12.06
CA ARG A 2 -37.29 39.42 12.99
C ARG A 2 -36.84 37.95 13.00
N LYS A 3 -35.81 37.60 12.22
CA LYS A 3 -35.19 36.25 12.18
C LYS A 3 -33.81 36.17 12.87
N VAL A 4 -33.18 37.32 13.19
CA VAL A 4 -31.88 37.37 13.88
C VAL A 4 -32.00 37.16 15.41
N PHE A 5 -33.16 37.48 15.99
CA PHE A 5 -33.36 37.42 17.45
C PHE A 5 -33.56 36.01 18.03
N ILE A 6 -33.92 35.01 17.22
CA ILE A 6 -34.19 33.64 17.72
C ILE A 6 -32.89 32.85 17.94
N VAL A 7 -31.87 33.07 17.09
CA VAL A 7 -30.58 32.37 17.18
C VAL A 7 -29.78 32.81 18.42
N ILE A 8 -29.82 34.12 18.74
CA ILE A 8 -29.11 34.66 19.92
C ILE A 8 -29.76 34.18 21.23
N LEU A 9 -31.09 34.02 21.29
CA LEU A 9 -31.77 33.57 22.51
C LEU A 9 -31.44 32.11 22.88
N LEU A 10 -31.27 31.24 21.89
CA LEU A 10 -30.91 29.83 22.11
C LEU A 10 -29.48 29.64 22.62
N ILE A 11 -28.54 30.49 22.21
CA ILE A 11 -27.13 30.44 22.64
C ILE A 11 -26.97 30.91 24.10
N VAL A 12 -27.83 31.82 24.58
CA VAL A 12 -27.75 32.33 25.97
C VAL A 12 -28.41 31.37 26.98
N CYS A 13 -29.43 30.60 26.58
CA CYS A 13 -30.12 29.69 27.51
C CYS A 13 -29.30 28.45 27.90
N THR A 14 -28.35 27.99 27.08
CA THR A 14 -27.43 26.89 27.45
C THR A 14 -26.33 27.34 28.41
N SER A 15 -26.00 28.63 28.46
CA SER A 15 -24.88 29.17 29.26
C SER A 15 -25.21 29.45 30.74
N ILE A 16 -26.45 29.26 31.19
CA ILE A 16 -26.92 29.73 32.52
C ILE A 16 -27.30 28.56 33.46
N LEU A 17 -27.41 27.32 32.97
CA LEU A 17 -27.88 26.16 33.76
C LEU A 17 -26.79 25.35 34.49
N LEU A 18 -25.53 25.84 34.55
CA LEU A 18 -24.41 25.14 35.20
C LEU A 18 -23.56 26.03 36.14
N SER A 19 -24.17 27.05 36.76
CA SER A 19 -23.54 27.78 37.86
C SER A 19 -24.44 27.84 39.11
N CYS A 20 -23.80 27.71 40.27
CA CYS A 20 -24.35 27.77 41.64
C CYS A 20 -25.22 26.58 42.10
N GLY A 21 -24.59 25.66 42.85
CA GLY A 21 -25.27 24.64 43.67
C GLY A 21 -25.51 25.10 45.12
N LEU A 22 -25.72 24.11 46.02
CA LEU A 22 -25.98 24.08 47.48
C LEU A 22 -27.26 23.25 47.75
N ALA A 23 -27.37 22.36 48.74
CA ALA A 23 -26.40 21.75 49.67
C ALA A 23 -27.04 20.52 50.38
N SER A 24 -26.23 19.58 50.92
CA SER A 24 -26.54 18.58 52.02
C SER A 24 -27.75 17.63 51.83
N GLU A 25 -27.93 16.42 52.40
CA GLU A 25 -27.17 15.36 53.13
C GLU A 25 -28.17 14.15 53.24
N GLU A 26 -27.87 12.87 53.46
CA GLU A 26 -26.65 12.04 53.65
C GLU A 26 -27.00 10.58 53.22
N LYS A 27 -26.11 9.87 52.48
CA LYS A 27 -25.67 8.47 52.77
C LYS A 27 -24.76 7.86 51.70
N SER A 28 -23.70 7.20 52.17
CA SER A 28 -22.56 6.74 51.40
C SER A 28 -22.71 5.34 50.80
N VAL A 29 -22.33 5.22 49.53
CA VAL A 29 -21.66 4.04 48.97
C VAL A 29 -20.50 4.58 48.14
N GLU A 30 -19.27 4.25 48.53
CA GLU A 30 -18.08 4.70 47.78
C GLU A 30 -18.02 4.01 46.42
N GLN A 31 -18.27 4.77 45.35
CA GLN A 31 -17.76 4.43 44.02
C GLN A 31 -16.54 5.32 43.75
N THR A 32 -15.37 4.75 43.99
CA THR A 32 -14.09 5.31 43.58
C THR A 32 -14.09 5.42 42.06
N SER A 33 -14.23 6.64 41.53
CA SER A 33 -14.00 6.88 40.11
C SER A 33 -12.52 6.70 39.82
N VAL A 34 -12.15 5.48 39.43
CA VAL A 34 -10.85 5.21 38.82
C VAL A 34 -10.83 5.98 37.52
N LEU A 35 -10.23 7.18 37.55
CA LEU A 35 -9.52 7.69 36.38
C LEU A 35 -8.50 6.60 36.05
N GLU A 36 -8.76 5.84 35.00
CA GLU A 36 -7.73 5.05 34.35
C GLU A 36 -6.72 6.04 33.79
N LYS A 37 -5.74 6.36 34.64
CA LYS A 37 -4.42 6.79 34.18
C LYS A 37 -4.03 5.76 33.13
N ASN A 38 -3.92 6.18 31.88
CA ASN A 38 -3.22 5.39 30.86
C ASN A 38 -1.89 5.01 31.49
N GLN A 39 -1.75 3.73 31.82
CA GLN A 39 -0.49 3.22 32.32
C GLN A 39 0.48 3.33 31.16
N TYR A 40 1.38 4.29 31.27
CA TYR A 40 2.69 4.13 30.66
C TYR A 40 3.19 2.78 31.15
N GLU A 41 3.17 1.77 30.29
CA GLU A 41 4.10 0.67 30.45
C GLU A 41 5.49 1.28 30.30
N GLU A 42 6.06 1.62 31.45
CA GLU A 42 7.40 2.17 31.63
C GLU A 42 8.39 1.07 31.26
N CYS A 43 8.48 0.82 29.96
CA CYS A 43 9.39 -0.12 29.36
C CYS A 43 10.78 0.52 29.49
N ASP A 44 11.55 0.03 30.47
CA ASP A 44 12.91 0.41 30.90
C ASP A 44 13.93 0.44 29.72
N ASN A 45 13.72 1.37 28.79
CA ASN A 45 14.62 1.71 27.70
C ASN A 45 15.29 3.02 28.09
N LYS A 46 16.60 2.98 28.31
CA LYS A 46 17.39 4.19 28.55
C LYS A 46 17.47 5.04 27.28
N VAL A 47 16.51 5.94 27.13
CA VAL A 47 16.50 6.99 26.09
C VAL A 47 17.16 8.27 26.66
N ASP A 48 18.27 8.11 27.39
CA ASP A 48 18.97 9.20 28.11
C ASP A 48 19.62 10.27 27.18
N GLU A 49 19.48 10.15 25.85
CA GLU A 49 20.11 11.05 24.85
C GLU A 49 19.13 11.80 23.92
N LEU A 50 17.81 11.55 23.96
CA LEU A 50 16.82 12.26 23.11
C LEU A 50 15.86 13.08 23.97
N SER A 51 15.69 14.36 23.64
CA SER A 51 14.65 15.21 24.25
C SER A 51 13.29 14.96 23.57
N GLU A 52 12.21 15.38 24.23
CA GLU A 52 10.86 15.37 23.63
C GLU A 52 10.83 16.13 22.29
N SER A 53 11.57 17.25 22.18
CA SER A 53 11.70 18.01 20.93
C SER A 53 12.40 17.22 19.83
N ASP A 54 13.45 16.44 20.15
CA ASP A 54 14.12 15.58 19.17
C ASP A 54 13.18 14.48 18.69
N LEU A 55 12.35 13.92 19.58
CA LEU A 55 11.39 12.87 19.26
C LEU A 55 10.27 13.38 18.34
N GLU A 56 9.74 14.58 18.56
CA GLU A 56 8.73 15.17 17.67
C GLU A 56 9.31 15.58 16.30
N GLU A 57 10.53 16.13 16.26
CA GLU A 57 11.24 16.39 14.99
C GLU A 57 11.53 15.09 14.21
N LEU A 58 11.83 13.99 14.90
CA LEU A 58 12.00 12.66 14.31
C LEU A 58 10.68 12.07 13.78
N LYS A 59 9.58 12.20 14.53
CA LYS A 59 8.25 11.77 14.09
C LYS A 59 7.80 12.52 12.83
N TRP A 60 8.01 13.84 12.81
CA TRP A 60 7.74 14.68 11.63
C TRP A 60 8.52 14.17 10.41
N LEU A 61 9.85 14.03 10.51
CA LEU A 61 10.68 13.45 9.43
C LEU A 61 10.11 12.11 8.93
N ILE A 62 9.82 11.20 9.86
CA ILE A 62 9.39 9.84 9.53
C ILE A 62 8.01 9.82 8.85
N GLN A 63 7.08 10.68 9.25
CA GLN A 63 5.76 10.79 8.63
C GLN A 63 5.84 11.44 7.24
N THR A 64 6.61 12.52 7.08
CA THR A 64 6.90 13.12 5.76
C THR A 64 7.62 12.12 4.84
N LEU A 65 8.54 11.30 5.37
CA LEU A 65 9.16 10.21 4.62
C LEU A 65 8.11 9.17 4.19
N HIS A 66 7.27 8.65 5.09
CA HIS A 66 6.24 7.66 4.74
C HIS A 66 5.34 8.14 3.58
N VAL A 67 4.76 9.35 3.68
CA VAL A 67 3.83 9.88 2.67
C VAL A 67 4.54 10.17 1.33
N SER A 68 5.82 10.53 1.34
CA SER A 68 6.62 10.70 0.11
C SER A 68 7.13 9.38 -0.51
N HIS A 69 6.88 8.24 0.14
CA HIS A 69 7.43 6.92 -0.21
C HIS A 69 6.37 5.84 -0.45
N VAL A 70 5.10 6.21 -0.63
CA VAL A 70 4.00 5.27 -0.95
C VAL A 70 4.34 4.43 -2.21
N GLY A 71 4.20 3.10 -2.10
CA GLY A 71 4.33 2.15 -3.21
C GLY A 71 5.36 1.03 -3.02
N ALA A 72 5.26 0.01 -3.90
CA ALA A 72 5.93 -1.29 -3.84
C ALA A 72 7.44 -1.29 -3.53
N SER A 73 8.19 -0.26 -3.96
CA SER A 73 9.63 -0.14 -3.65
C SER A 73 9.95 0.01 -2.16
N ASN A 74 8.99 0.36 -1.31
CA ASN A 74 9.19 0.54 0.14
C ASN A 74 8.44 -0.49 1.00
N ILE A 75 7.49 -1.22 0.42
CA ILE A 75 6.77 -2.34 1.05
C ILE A 75 7.47 -3.66 0.73
N VAL A 76 7.66 -3.93 -0.56
CA VAL A 76 8.47 -5.05 -1.05
C VAL A 76 9.84 -4.50 -1.44
N GLY A 77 10.50 -3.78 -0.52
CA GLY A 77 11.70 -2.94 -0.74
C GLY A 77 13.04 -3.52 -0.28
N ASN A 78 14.17 -2.91 -0.68
CA ASN A 78 15.43 -2.92 0.09
C ASN A 78 15.43 -1.80 1.15
N GLY A 79 14.35 -1.02 1.17
CA GLY A 79 14.15 0.21 1.92
C GLY A 79 14.90 1.36 1.28
N SER A 80 14.19 2.43 0.95
CA SER A 80 14.74 3.60 0.26
C SER A 80 14.44 4.89 1.04
N VAL A 81 15.30 5.90 0.89
CA VAL A 81 15.10 7.23 1.47
C VAL A 81 15.53 8.26 0.43
N LEU A 82 14.54 8.92 -0.17
CA LEU A 82 14.74 10.08 -1.06
C LEU A 82 15.74 9.79 -2.18
N ASP A 83 15.71 8.58 -2.73
CA ASP A 83 16.63 8.07 -3.76
C ASP A 83 16.25 8.50 -5.19
N THR A 84 14.99 8.91 -5.40
CA THR A 84 14.50 9.43 -6.69
C THR A 84 14.05 10.90 -6.60
N LYS A 85 14.08 11.61 -7.73
CA LYS A 85 13.66 13.01 -7.84
C LYS A 85 12.17 13.21 -7.52
N GLU A 86 11.35 12.19 -7.79
CA GLU A 86 9.91 12.14 -7.51
C GLU A 86 9.66 12.12 -6.00
N LYS A 87 10.30 11.20 -5.27
CA LYS A 87 10.23 11.11 -3.80
C LYS A 87 10.75 12.38 -3.13
N GLN A 88 11.84 12.94 -3.64
CA GLN A 88 12.40 14.22 -3.17
C GLN A 88 11.46 15.41 -3.38
N ALA A 89 10.86 15.53 -4.57
CA ALA A 89 9.89 16.57 -4.86
C ALA A 89 8.64 16.43 -3.98
N LYS A 90 8.11 15.21 -3.84
CA LYS A 90 6.94 14.95 -2.99
C LYS A 90 7.23 15.18 -1.50
N PHE A 91 8.45 14.91 -1.04
CA PHE A 91 8.88 15.25 0.32
C PHE A 91 8.85 16.76 0.56
N LEU A 92 9.35 17.58 -0.38
CA LEU A 92 9.33 19.05 -0.26
C LEU A 92 7.92 19.63 -0.33
N ASP A 93 7.08 19.09 -1.22
CA ASP A 93 5.65 19.43 -1.39
C ASP A 93 4.87 19.28 -0.08
N ILE A 94 5.08 18.19 0.66
CA ILE A 94 4.32 17.89 1.89
C ILE A 94 5.00 18.32 3.20
N LEU A 95 6.23 18.86 3.14
CA LEU A 95 7.03 19.16 4.33
C LEU A 95 6.38 20.21 5.26
N ASN A 96 5.59 21.14 4.68
CA ASN A 96 4.78 22.14 5.38
C ASN A 96 3.44 21.55 5.83
N GLU A 97 3.49 20.51 6.66
CA GLU A 97 2.32 19.83 7.21
C GLU A 97 1.66 20.64 8.33
N MET A 98 0.33 20.75 8.29
CA MET A 98 -0.46 21.56 9.23
C MET A 98 -0.27 21.13 10.70
N GLU A 99 -0.20 19.83 10.97
CA GLU A 99 0.03 19.27 12.32
C GLU A 99 1.39 19.68 12.89
N TYR A 100 2.40 19.84 12.02
CA TYR A 100 3.78 20.13 12.38
C TYR A 100 4.19 21.60 12.20
N GLU A 101 3.25 22.52 11.93
CA GLU A 101 3.58 23.90 11.54
C GLU A 101 4.49 24.63 12.54
N ASN A 102 4.33 24.40 13.85
CA ASN A 102 5.19 25.00 14.88
C ASN A 102 6.63 24.44 14.84
N ILE A 103 6.79 23.14 14.57
CA ILE A 103 8.11 22.50 14.42
C ILE A 103 8.76 22.99 13.14
N PHE A 104 8.03 22.92 12.01
CA PHE A 104 8.43 23.46 10.72
C PHE A 104 8.98 24.89 10.83
N LYS A 105 8.21 25.81 11.44
CA LYS A 105 8.62 27.22 11.62
C LYS A 105 9.90 27.33 12.45
N ASN A 106 10.01 26.61 13.55
CA ASN A 106 11.16 26.71 14.46
C ASN A 106 12.45 26.12 13.86
N SER A 107 12.35 24.95 13.24
CA SER A 107 13.49 24.16 12.76
C SER A 107 13.96 24.62 11.36
N LEU A 108 13.06 25.13 10.51
CA LEU A 108 13.39 25.61 9.15
C LEU A 108 13.57 27.13 8.98
N ARG A 109 13.43 27.97 10.01
CA ARG A 109 13.62 29.45 9.96
C ARG A 109 14.92 29.99 9.35
N LYS A 110 15.93 29.13 9.12
CA LYS A 110 17.21 29.49 8.47
C LYS A 110 17.24 29.16 6.97
N TYR A 111 16.27 28.40 6.49
CA TYR A 111 16.23 27.79 5.16
C TYR A 111 14.99 28.23 4.36
N VAL A 112 13.88 28.47 5.05
CA VAL A 112 12.60 28.91 4.48
C VAL A 112 12.39 30.39 4.81
N VAL A 113 11.94 31.17 3.82
CA VAL A 113 11.46 32.54 3.97
C VAL A 113 9.98 32.47 4.32
N PHE A 114 9.58 33.15 5.39
CA PHE A 114 8.21 33.22 5.85
C PHE A 114 7.66 34.61 5.54
N GLU A 115 6.80 34.69 4.53
CA GLU A 115 5.98 35.84 4.19
C GLU A 115 4.55 35.59 4.69
N ASP A 116 3.71 36.62 4.84
CA ASP A 116 2.48 36.56 5.66
C ASP A 116 1.65 35.28 5.48
N ASP A 117 1.37 34.89 4.23
CA ASP A 117 0.66 33.64 3.87
C ASP A 117 1.55 32.59 3.20
N LYS A 118 2.81 32.91 2.85
CA LYS A 118 3.68 32.08 1.98
C LYS A 118 4.94 31.57 2.68
N LYS A 119 5.34 30.34 2.35
CA LYS A 119 6.56 29.69 2.86
C LYS A 119 7.46 29.32 1.69
N LEU A 120 8.48 30.12 1.44
CA LEU A 120 9.27 30.05 0.21
C LEU A 120 10.66 29.45 0.47
N ILE A 121 11.10 28.55 -0.41
CA ILE A 121 12.41 27.89 -0.35
C ILE A 121 13.12 27.99 -1.70
N ASN A 122 14.43 28.25 -1.67
CA ASN A 122 15.27 28.24 -2.89
C ASN A 122 15.93 26.88 -3.12
N SER A 123 16.41 26.63 -4.34
CA SER A 123 17.01 25.34 -4.73
C SER A 123 18.10 24.87 -3.78
N LYS A 124 19.00 25.80 -3.39
CA LYS A 124 20.13 25.51 -2.51
C LYS A 124 19.69 25.08 -1.11
N ASN A 125 18.68 25.72 -0.54
CA ASN A 125 18.15 25.38 0.78
C ASN A 125 17.33 24.08 0.72
N ALA A 126 16.60 23.84 -0.37
CA ALA A 126 15.89 22.59 -0.63
C ALA A 126 16.86 21.40 -0.69
N GLU A 127 17.99 21.53 -1.41
CA GLU A 127 19.03 20.48 -1.41
C GLU A 127 19.58 20.19 -0.02
N ILE A 128 19.81 21.23 0.79
CA ILE A 128 20.33 21.07 2.16
C ILE A 128 19.34 20.29 3.02
N ILE A 129 18.04 20.64 2.97
CA ILE A 129 16.99 19.94 3.73
C ILE A 129 16.83 18.49 3.27
N LEU A 130 16.85 18.21 1.97
CA LEU A 130 16.80 16.84 1.44
C LEU A 130 17.99 15.99 1.94
N LYS A 131 19.20 16.55 1.95
CA LYS A 131 20.41 15.89 2.49
C LYS A 131 20.34 15.70 4.01
N MET A 132 19.66 16.60 4.73
CA MET A 132 19.37 16.44 6.17
C MET A 132 18.33 15.36 6.44
N ALA A 133 17.33 15.18 5.56
CA ALA A 133 16.35 14.12 5.67
C ALA A 133 16.93 12.72 5.36
N GLY A 134 17.86 12.64 4.41
CA GLY A 134 18.59 11.40 4.07
C GLY A 134 19.01 11.22 2.61
N ALA A 135 18.67 12.16 1.72
CA ALA A 135 18.97 12.05 0.29
C ALA A 135 20.49 12.03 0.01
N LEU A 136 21.00 10.95 -0.57
CA LEU A 136 22.41 10.80 -0.96
C LEU A 136 22.79 11.69 -2.16
N SER A 137 21.83 12.02 -3.02
CA SER A 137 21.99 12.85 -4.21
C SER A 137 20.72 13.64 -4.46
N THR A 138 20.83 14.90 -4.88
CA THR A 138 19.71 15.80 -5.18
C THR A 138 19.63 16.18 -6.67
N VAL A 139 20.31 15.44 -7.53
CA VAL A 139 20.43 15.76 -8.96
C VAL A 139 19.07 15.65 -9.66
N GLY A 140 18.63 16.74 -10.28
CA GLY A 140 17.42 16.79 -11.10
C GLY A 140 16.11 17.09 -10.36
N VAL A 141 16.10 17.17 -9.02
CA VAL A 141 14.89 17.49 -8.25
C VAL A 141 14.31 18.86 -8.61
N TRP A 142 15.16 19.88 -8.79
CA TRP A 142 14.69 21.22 -9.12
C TRP A 142 14.05 21.30 -10.50
N GLN A 143 14.66 20.66 -11.51
CA GLN A 143 14.06 20.53 -12.84
C GLN A 143 12.72 19.78 -12.77
N TYR A 144 12.64 18.72 -11.96
CA TYR A 144 11.41 17.96 -11.78
C TYR A 144 10.29 18.79 -11.13
N LEU A 145 10.61 19.60 -10.11
CA LEU A 145 9.68 20.58 -9.53
C LEU A 145 9.24 21.61 -10.58
N SER A 146 10.16 22.15 -11.38
CA SER A 146 9.82 23.11 -12.44
C SER A 146 8.93 22.53 -13.54
N GLN A 147 8.94 21.22 -13.75
CA GLN A 147 8.12 20.54 -14.75
C GLN A 147 6.76 20.07 -14.21
N ASN A 148 6.72 19.56 -12.98
CA ASN A 148 5.54 18.85 -12.43
C ASN A 148 4.83 19.59 -11.29
N TYR A 149 5.47 20.60 -10.71
CA TYR A 149 4.96 21.44 -9.62
C TYR A 149 5.08 22.94 -9.97
N SER A 150 5.02 23.26 -11.26
CA SER A 150 5.21 24.63 -11.78
C SER A 150 4.23 25.65 -11.23
N GLN A 151 3.04 25.22 -10.81
CA GLN A 151 2.03 26.05 -10.13
C GLN A 151 2.49 26.60 -8.76
N TYR A 152 3.54 26.03 -8.17
CA TYR A 152 4.13 26.46 -6.90
C TYR A 152 5.50 27.15 -7.09
N LEU A 153 5.92 27.45 -8.33
CA LEU A 153 7.11 28.27 -8.55
C LEU A 153 6.77 29.75 -8.63
N GLU A 154 7.24 30.52 -7.65
CA GLU A 154 7.18 31.98 -7.65
C GLU A 154 8.27 32.59 -8.56
N SER A 155 9.37 31.87 -8.78
CA SER A 155 10.41 32.22 -9.75
C SER A 155 11.29 31.00 -10.10
N GLU A 156 12.25 31.16 -11.02
CA GLU A 156 13.19 30.11 -11.44
C GLU A 156 13.95 29.42 -10.28
N ASP A 157 14.14 30.12 -9.16
CA ASP A 157 14.86 29.63 -7.97
C ASP A 157 14.05 29.79 -6.67
N MET A 158 12.71 29.92 -6.73
CA MET A 158 11.86 29.97 -5.53
C MET A 158 10.62 29.09 -5.68
N PHE A 159 10.52 28.10 -4.79
CA PHE A 159 9.37 27.20 -4.63
C PHE A 159 8.55 27.62 -3.40
N GLU A 160 7.26 27.81 -3.57
CA GLU A 160 6.29 27.93 -2.49
C GLU A 160 5.95 26.54 -1.97
N MET A 161 6.19 26.30 -0.68
CA MET A 161 5.88 25.04 -0.03
C MET A 161 4.39 25.04 0.35
N PRO A 162 3.51 24.31 -0.36
CA PRO A 162 2.08 24.38 -0.12
C PRO A 162 1.73 23.92 1.29
N LEU A 163 0.62 24.39 1.84
CA LEU A 163 0.14 23.89 3.13
C LEU A 163 -0.41 22.48 2.93
N TYR A 164 0.31 21.48 3.44
CA TYR A 164 -0.16 20.11 3.43
C TYR A 164 -1.12 19.90 4.60
N ALA A 165 -2.41 19.95 4.28
CA ALA A 165 -3.43 19.28 5.07
C ALA A 165 -3.55 17.83 4.55
N ARG A 166 -3.70 16.85 5.45
CA ARG A 166 -4.05 15.50 5.04
C ARG A 166 -5.42 15.54 4.36
N GLU A 167 -5.55 14.94 3.17
CA GLU A 167 -6.81 14.90 2.42
C GLU A 167 -7.34 13.47 2.30
N GLY A 168 -8.64 13.32 2.07
CA GLY A 168 -9.27 12.00 1.87
C GLY A 168 -8.97 11.01 3.00
N SER A 169 -8.43 9.85 2.62
CA SER A 169 -8.03 8.75 3.52
C SER A 169 -6.93 9.12 4.51
N ASP A 170 -6.11 10.13 4.22
CA ASP A 170 -4.91 10.42 5.01
C ASP A 170 -5.26 11.00 6.38
N ASN A 171 -6.41 11.66 6.50
CA ASN A 171 -6.99 12.10 7.78
C ASN A 171 -7.28 10.94 8.75
N SER A 172 -7.35 9.72 8.24
CA SER A 172 -7.64 8.52 9.01
C SER A 172 -6.38 7.70 9.33
N ILE A 173 -5.22 8.12 8.82
CA ILE A 173 -3.91 7.53 9.07
C ILE A 173 -3.38 8.07 10.41
N GLU A 174 -3.20 7.16 11.36
CA GLU A 174 -2.68 7.41 12.69
C GLU A 174 -1.38 6.63 12.92
N PHE A 175 -0.35 7.33 13.38
CA PHE A 175 0.96 6.75 13.67
C PHE A 175 1.06 6.39 15.15
N ARG A 176 1.03 5.10 15.47
CA ARG A 176 0.90 4.55 16.83
C ARG A 176 2.06 3.62 17.19
N ASP A 177 2.12 3.16 18.44
CA ASP A 177 3.07 2.15 18.94
C ASP A 177 4.56 2.48 18.68
N TRP A 178 4.93 3.77 18.74
CA TRP A 178 6.29 4.24 18.50
C TRP A 178 7.32 3.67 19.50
N LYS A 179 8.34 3.00 18.98
CA LYS A 179 9.46 2.42 19.73
C LYS A 179 10.79 2.90 19.14
N PHE A 180 11.48 3.74 19.90
CA PHE A 180 12.81 4.27 19.57
C PHE A 180 13.90 3.39 20.21
N ILE A 181 14.80 2.84 19.41
CA ILE A 181 15.85 1.91 19.83
C ILE A 181 17.21 2.51 19.48
N VAL A 182 17.90 3.06 20.48
CA VAL A 182 19.24 3.63 20.32
C VAL A 182 20.26 2.49 20.19
N GLU A 183 21.06 2.51 19.13
CA GLU A 183 22.09 1.53 18.82
C GLU A 183 23.50 2.10 18.98
N LYS A 184 24.49 1.22 19.15
CA LYS A 184 25.89 1.62 19.29
C LYS A 184 26.38 2.38 18.05
N GLY A 185 27.09 3.49 18.30
CA GLY A 185 27.68 4.32 17.24
C GLY A 185 26.78 5.45 16.73
N GLY A 186 25.76 5.85 17.50
CA GLY A 186 24.86 6.94 17.10
C GLY A 186 23.85 6.55 16.01
N LYS A 187 23.53 5.26 15.94
CA LYS A 187 22.44 4.74 15.11
C LYS A 187 21.14 4.72 15.91
N LEU A 188 20.02 4.90 15.24
CA LEU A 188 18.70 4.88 15.83
C LEU A 188 17.78 4.04 14.93
N THR A 189 17.19 2.99 15.49
CA THR A 189 16.13 2.22 14.82
C THR A 189 14.79 2.64 15.42
N VAL A 190 13.86 3.09 14.59
CA VAL A 190 12.49 3.44 14.98
C VAL A 190 11.53 2.42 14.39
N ARG A 191 10.68 1.85 15.25
CA ARG A 191 9.57 1.00 14.84
C ARG A 191 8.26 1.65 15.26
N TYR A 192 7.26 1.60 14.41
CA TYR A 192 5.93 2.12 14.72
C TYR A 192 4.88 1.39 13.88
N LYS A 193 3.61 1.57 14.23
CA LYS A 193 2.48 1.06 13.47
C LYS A 193 1.73 2.18 12.78
N ILE A 194 1.32 1.94 11.54
CA ILE A 194 0.43 2.84 10.79
C ILE A 194 -0.98 2.27 10.85
N TYR A 195 -1.93 3.00 11.43
CA TYR A 195 -3.32 2.59 11.56
C TYR A 195 -4.20 3.46 10.65
N ASN A 196 -4.85 2.88 9.64
CA ASN A 196 -5.81 3.62 8.80
C ASN A 196 -7.25 3.27 9.20
N SER A 197 -7.99 4.27 9.72
CA SER A 197 -9.34 4.08 10.28
C SER A 197 -10.45 4.13 9.24
N SER A 198 -10.30 4.85 8.12
CA SER A 198 -11.23 4.81 6.98
C SER A 198 -11.09 3.52 6.17
N SER A 199 -9.89 2.94 6.19
CA SER A 199 -9.57 1.62 5.63
C SER A 199 -9.69 0.50 6.68
N CYS A 200 -10.62 0.64 7.64
CA CYS A 200 -11.02 -0.37 8.61
C CYS A 200 -9.88 -1.24 9.20
N ARG A 201 -8.94 -0.61 9.91
CA ARG A 201 -7.84 -1.29 10.64
C ARG A 201 -6.76 -1.91 9.76
N TYR A 202 -6.40 -1.24 8.68
CA TYR A 202 -5.09 -1.44 8.07
C TYR A 202 -4.00 -1.20 9.12
N ILE A 203 -3.08 -2.16 9.31
CA ILE A 203 -1.92 -1.98 10.18
C ILE A 203 -0.63 -2.42 9.48
N GLU A 204 0.33 -1.50 9.36
CA GLU A 204 1.69 -1.79 8.87
C GLU A 204 2.69 -1.67 10.02
N ASN A 205 3.67 -2.56 10.09
CA ASN A 205 4.88 -2.37 10.88
C ASN A 205 5.90 -1.60 10.03
N VAL A 206 6.26 -0.39 10.41
CA VAL A 206 7.32 0.35 9.73
C VAL A 206 8.62 0.29 10.52
N ASN A 207 9.73 0.12 9.81
CA ASN A 207 11.08 0.07 10.36
C ASN A 207 11.97 1.11 9.67
N VAL A 208 12.37 2.13 10.43
CA VAL A 208 13.25 3.20 9.98
C VAL A 208 14.60 3.05 10.67
N ARG A 209 15.69 3.19 9.92
CA ARG A 209 17.04 3.29 10.48
C ARG A 209 17.63 4.65 10.16
N LEU A 210 18.20 5.30 11.16
CA LEU A 210 18.79 6.63 11.08
C LEU A 210 20.21 6.65 11.64
N HIS A 211 21.03 7.58 11.17
CA HIS A 211 22.34 7.90 11.74
C HIS A 211 22.38 9.33 12.31
N LYS A 212 23.22 9.56 13.32
CA LYS A 212 23.38 10.89 13.91
C LYS A 212 24.02 11.86 12.92
N ASN A 213 23.26 12.88 12.52
CA ASN A 213 23.70 14.00 11.72
C ASN A 213 23.44 15.31 12.48
N LYS A 214 24.46 15.84 13.17
CA LYS A 214 24.34 17.04 14.01
C LYS A 214 23.98 18.32 13.27
N GLN A 215 23.98 18.32 11.93
CA GLN A 215 23.53 19.45 11.12
C GLN A 215 22.03 19.36 10.79
N SER A 216 21.45 18.16 10.87
CA SER A 216 20.04 17.91 10.57
C SER A 216 19.09 18.63 11.52
N VAL A 217 18.03 19.19 10.94
CA VAL A 217 16.87 19.80 11.61
C VAL A 217 15.85 18.79 12.13
N PHE A 218 16.15 17.49 12.03
CA PHE A 218 15.27 16.39 12.42
C PHE A 218 15.86 15.63 13.63
N GLY A 219 15.85 16.23 14.83
CA GLY A 219 16.45 15.66 16.07
C GLY A 219 17.97 15.44 15.99
N GLY A 220 18.63 16.07 15.02
CA GLY A 220 20.03 15.80 14.67
C GLY A 220 20.27 14.39 14.10
N TYR A 221 19.33 13.83 13.33
CA TYR A 221 19.47 12.57 12.59
C TYR A 221 19.12 12.72 11.10
N SER A 222 19.61 11.79 10.28
CA SER A 222 19.21 11.59 8.88
C SER A 222 18.83 10.13 8.68
N ALA A 223 17.82 9.86 7.86
CA ALA A 223 17.36 8.49 7.61
C ALA A 223 18.26 7.80 6.57
N ASP A 224 18.66 6.56 6.87
CA ASP A 224 19.41 5.67 5.98
C ASP A 224 18.51 4.70 5.22
N TYR A 225 17.32 4.43 5.78
CA TYR A 225 16.44 3.34 5.37
C TYR A 225 15.04 3.54 5.95
N LEU A 226 14.02 3.39 5.11
CA LEU A 226 12.61 3.25 5.46
C LEU A 226 12.10 1.96 4.81
N MET A 227 11.48 1.08 5.59
CA MET A 227 10.77 -0.09 5.07
C MET A 227 9.43 -0.25 5.78
N ILE A 228 8.39 -0.44 5.00
CA ILE A 228 7.05 -0.77 5.42
C ILE A 228 6.89 -2.30 5.34
N VAL A 229 6.34 -2.93 6.37
CA VAL A 229 6.11 -4.37 6.41
C VAL A 229 4.65 -4.62 6.82
N PRO A 230 3.81 -5.23 5.97
CA PRO A 230 2.42 -5.53 6.33
C PRO A 230 2.35 -6.44 7.56
N ILE A 231 1.37 -6.19 8.45
CA ILE A 231 1.13 -7.04 9.63
C ILE A 231 0.16 -8.16 9.28
N GLU A 232 0.65 -9.40 9.32
CA GLU A 232 -0.25 -10.56 9.42
C GLU A 232 -0.95 -10.61 10.77
N SER A 233 -2.18 -11.12 10.82
CA SER A 233 -3.00 -11.10 12.05
C SER A 233 -2.29 -11.84 13.19
N GLU A 234 -2.35 -11.30 14.42
CA GLU A 234 -1.60 -11.78 15.60
C GLU A 234 -2.00 -13.20 16.08
N LYS A 235 -2.93 -13.89 15.41
CA LYS A 235 -3.33 -15.27 15.72
C LYS A 235 -2.47 -16.31 15.00
N THR A 236 -1.36 -16.61 15.66
CA THR A 236 -0.71 -17.93 15.75
C THR A 236 -0.05 -18.56 14.51
N THR A 237 1.21 -18.98 14.74
CA THR A 237 1.91 -20.08 14.08
C THR A 237 2.11 -20.01 12.57
N CYS A 238 2.97 -19.10 12.13
CA CYS A 238 3.96 -19.45 11.11
C CYS A 238 5.38 -19.15 11.60
N GLU A 239 6.01 -20.13 12.24
CA GLU A 239 7.46 -20.14 12.35
C GLU A 239 8.03 -20.46 10.95
N ASN A 240 8.76 -19.49 10.37
CA ASN A 240 9.55 -19.59 9.14
C ASN A 240 8.89 -19.25 7.78
N GLU A 241 7.91 -18.34 7.73
CA GLU A 241 7.68 -17.55 6.50
C GLU A 241 8.64 -16.33 6.44
N ASP A 242 9.94 -16.60 6.22
CA ASP A 242 10.75 -15.57 5.55
C ASP A 242 10.18 -15.45 4.12
N PHE A 243 9.48 -14.34 3.87
CA PHE A 243 9.01 -13.92 2.55
C PHE A 243 10.00 -14.33 1.45
N PHE A 244 9.53 -15.07 0.45
CA PHE A 244 10.29 -15.61 -0.68
C PHE A 244 11.59 -16.38 -0.31
N TYR A 245 11.50 -17.47 0.45
CA TYR A 245 12.56 -18.50 0.43
C TYR A 245 12.73 -19.04 -0.99
N GLY A 246 13.75 -18.56 -1.72
CA GLY A 246 13.96 -18.92 -3.13
C GLY A 246 14.25 -20.39 -3.41
N ASN A 247 14.36 -21.24 -2.39
CA ASN A 247 14.65 -22.67 -2.54
C ASN A 247 13.52 -23.45 -3.24
N ASP A 248 12.29 -22.95 -3.19
CA ASP A 248 11.11 -23.58 -3.80
C ASP A 248 10.86 -23.12 -5.25
N TRP A 249 11.70 -22.21 -5.77
CA TRP A 249 11.67 -21.82 -7.18
C TRP A 249 12.32 -22.92 -8.02
N GLY A 250 11.47 -23.80 -8.56
CA GLY A 250 11.87 -24.85 -9.48
C GLY A 250 12.53 -24.33 -10.76
N GLU A 251 12.93 -25.26 -11.63
CA GLU A 251 13.57 -24.90 -12.90
C GLU A 251 12.67 -23.97 -13.74
N TYR A 252 13.18 -22.79 -14.06
CA TYR A 252 12.43 -21.78 -14.82
C TYR A 252 12.10 -22.30 -16.23
N LYS A 253 10.83 -22.20 -16.61
CA LYS A 253 10.33 -22.59 -17.92
C LYS A 253 9.87 -21.34 -18.66
N LYS A 254 10.57 -20.98 -19.73
CA LYS A 254 10.21 -19.83 -20.56
C LYS A 254 8.81 -20.04 -21.17
N PRO A 255 7.86 -19.11 -20.98
CA PRO A 255 6.52 -19.25 -21.54
C PRO A 255 6.54 -19.21 -23.06
N ILE A 256 5.79 -20.12 -23.69
CA ILE A 256 5.65 -20.24 -25.15
C ILE A 256 4.40 -19.54 -25.71
N THR A 257 3.46 -19.18 -24.84
CA THR A 257 2.20 -18.50 -25.14
C THR A 257 1.89 -17.52 -24.01
N MET A 258 1.03 -16.53 -24.27
CA MET A 258 0.42 -15.73 -23.20
C MET A 258 -0.39 -16.61 -22.23
N GLY A 259 -0.55 -16.12 -21.00
CA GLY A 259 -1.40 -16.73 -19.98
C GLY A 259 -2.90 -16.74 -20.35
N LYS A 260 -3.65 -17.59 -19.65
CA LYS A 260 -5.12 -17.65 -19.64
C LYS A 260 -5.74 -16.89 -18.46
N SER A 261 -4.95 -16.56 -17.44
CA SER A 261 -5.31 -15.62 -16.37
C SER A 261 -4.21 -14.57 -16.19
N ILE A 262 -4.54 -13.51 -15.45
CA ILE A 262 -3.57 -12.53 -14.96
C ILE A 262 -2.65 -13.15 -13.88
N ASP A 263 -3.19 -14.10 -13.09
CA ASP A 263 -2.49 -14.94 -12.10
C ASP A 263 -1.36 -15.81 -12.67
N ASP A 264 -1.31 -16.00 -14.00
CA ASP A 264 -0.22 -16.73 -14.63
C ASP A 264 1.11 -15.95 -14.54
N TYR A 265 1.06 -14.63 -14.25
CA TYR A 265 2.18 -13.70 -14.27
C TYR A 265 2.98 -13.70 -15.59
N ILE A 266 2.34 -14.09 -16.71
CA ILE A 266 2.93 -14.10 -18.05
C ILE A 266 2.65 -12.77 -18.75
N PHE A 267 3.72 -12.13 -19.23
CA PHE A 267 3.66 -10.88 -19.98
C PHE A 267 4.68 -10.86 -21.12
N LYS A 268 4.44 -10.01 -22.10
CA LYS A 268 5.38 -9.72 -23.18
C LYS A 268 6.01 -8.35 -22.95
N LEU A 269 7.32 -8.27 -23.14
CA LEU A 269 8.08 -7.03 -23.05
C LEU A 269 9.07 -6.96 -24.21
N ASP A 270 8.97 -5.90 -25.01
CA ASP A 270 9.85 -5.63 -26.15
C ASP A 270 10.04 -6.85 -27.08
N GLY A 271 8.91 -7.44 -27.49
CA GLY A 271 8.86 -8.62 -28.36
C GLY A 271 8.98 -9.99 -27.67
N SER A 272 9.59 -10.07 -26.47
CA SER A 272 9.86 -11.35 -25.78
C SER A 272 8.83 -11.67 -24.69
N LEU A 273 8.53 -12.96 -24.48
CA LEU A 273 7.66 -13.43 -23.38
C LEU A 273 8.46 -13.76 -22.12
N TYR A 274 7.88 -13.43 -20.97
CA TYR A 274 8.42 -13.64 -19.62
C TYR A 274 7.31 -14.15 -18.70
N GLN A 275 7.69 -14.86 -17.64
CA GLN A 275 6.81 -15.24 -16.54
C GLN A 275 7.49 -14.87 -15.22
N MET A 276 6.81 -14.19 -14.29
CA MET A 276 7.40 -13.95 -12.97
C MET A 276 7.25 -15.18 -12.05
N PRO A 277 8.24 -15.47 -11.18
CA PRO A 277 9.53 -14.80 -11.06
C PRO A 277 10.48 -15.28 -12.16
N CYS A 278 11.18 -14.34 -12.79
CA CYS A 278 11.97 -14.62 -14.00
C CYS A 278 13.48 -14.49 -13.71
N PRO A 279 14.35 -15.45 -14.09
CA PRO A 279 15.79 -15.28 -13.96
C PRO A 279 16.27 -14.00 -14.63
N LEU A 280 17.14 -13.23 -13.96
CA LEU A 280 17.72 -12.01 -14.53
C LEU A 280 18.42 -12.31 -15.87
N ASP A 281 19.06 -13.48 -15.98
CA ASP A 281 19.71 -13.99 -17.19
C ASP A 281 18.79 -13.99 -18.43
N GLU A 282 17.47 -14.20 -18.26
CA GLU A 282 16.52 -14.17 -19.38
C GLU A 282 16.38 -12.78 -19.99
N PHE A 283 16.28 -11.74 -19.15
CA PHE A 283 16.29 -10.34 -19.61
C PHE A 283 17.60 -10.02 -20.33
N ILE A 284 18.74 -10.44 -19.77
CA ILE A 284 20.06 -10.23 -20.41
C ILE A 284 20.12 -10.94 -21.77
N SER A 285 19.60 -12.18 -21.87
CA SER A 285 19.55 -12.93 -23.13
C SER A 285 18.65 -12.28 -24.20
N ASN A 286 17.63 -11.54 -23.79
CA ASN A 286 16.72 -10.80 -24.67
C ASN A 286 17.21 -9.36 -24.95
N GLY A 287 18.45 -9.04 -24.59
CA GLY A 287 19.14 -7.79 -24.94
C GLY A 287 18.96 -6.64 -23.96
N TRP A 288 18.51 -6.90 -22.72
CA TRP A 288 18.55 -5.90 -21.65
C TRP A 288 19.92 -5.87 -20.98
N GLU A 289 20.36 -4.70 -20.52
CA GLU A 289 21.65 -4.50 -19.86
C GLU A 289 21.49 -3.96 -18.43
N TYR A 290 22.42 -4.34 -17.55
CA TYR A 290 22.55 -3.83 -16.18
C TYR A 290 24.02 -3.49 -15.89
N SER A 291 24.28 -2.28 -15.39
CA SER A 291 25.64 -1.76 -15.18
C SER A 291 26.17 -1.84 -13.74
N GLY A 292 25.36 -2.33 -12.79
CA GLY A 292 25.75 -2.42 -11.38
C GLY A 292 26.43 -3.74 -11.01
N LYS A 293 26.66 -3.94 -9.70
CA LYS A 293 27.25 -5.16 -9.14
C LYS A 293 26.37 -5.73 -8.04
N LEU A 294 25.62 -6.78 -8.37
CA LEU A 294 24.86 -7.57 -7.42
C LEU A 294 25.80 -8.37 -6.51
N LYS A 295 25.70 -8.21 -5.19
CA LYS A 295 26.54 -8.93 -4.22
C LYS A 295 25.79 -10.14 -3.67
N LYS A 296 26.40 -11.33 -3.67
CA LYS A 296 25.73 -12.61 -3.30
C LYS A 296 25.42 -12.77 -1.80
N ASP A 297 25.99 -11.90 -0.97
CA ASP A 297 25.69 -11.74 0.45
C ASP A 297 24.42 -10.91 0.69
N GLU A 298 24.08 -10.01 -0.24
CA GLU A 298 22.77 -9.37 -0.29
C GLU A 298 21.76 -10.39 -0.83
N LYS A 299 20.72 -10.72 -0.05
CA LYS A 299 19.63 -11.61 -0.51
C LYS A 299 18.80 -10.98 -1.64
N ARG A 300 18.98 -9.68 -1.90
CA ARG A 300 18.02 -8.82 -2.60
C ARG A 300 18.68 -7.52 -3.07
N ALA A 301 18.29 -7.02 -4.24
CA ALA A 301 18.70 -5.71 -4.75
C ALA A 301 17.63 -5.06 -5.62
N GLU A 302 17.77 -3.76 -5.84
CA GLU A 302 16.98 -2.96 -6.78
C GLU A 302 17.90 -2.54 -7.92
N ILE A 303 17.42 -2.69 -9.16
CA ILE A 303 18.21 -2.49 -10.36
C ILE A 303 17.39 -1.79 -11.44
N MET A 304 18.07 -1.06 -12.32
CA MET A 304 17.49 -0.54 -13.55
C MET A 304 18.08 -1.32 -14.73
N LEU A 305 17.21 -1.86 -15.59
CA LEU A 305 17.62 -2.48 -16.85
C LEU A 305 17.41 -1.49 -18.00
N THR A 306 18.34 -1.48 -18.95
CA THR A 306 18.30 -0.58 -20.11
C THR A 306 18.43 -1.34 -21.41
N LYS A 307 17.69 -0.93 -22.44
CA LYS A 307 17.79 -1.48 -23.80
C LYS A 307 17.47 -0.41 -24.82
N GLU A 308 18.41 -0.08 -25.70
CA GLU A 308 18.19 0.86 -26.83
C GLU A 308 17.57 2.22 -26.41
N GLY A 309 17.86 2.72 -25.21
CA GLY A 309 17.29 3.96 -24.64
C GLY A 309 15.99 3.79 -23.85
N LYS A 310 15.38 2.60 -23.88
CA LYS A 310 14.28 2.18 -23.00
C LYS A 310 14.81 1.85 -21.61
N LYS A 311 13.97 2.00 -20.59
CA LYS A 311 14.30 1.73 -19.18
C LYS A 311 13.17 0.97 -18.48
N ILE A 312 13.55 0.04 -17.61
CA ILE A 312 12.65 -0.62 -16.65
C ILE A 312 13.33 -0.65 -15.29
N TYR A 313 12.57 -0.39 -14.24
CA TYR A 313 12.99 -0.61 -12.86
C TYR A 313 12.64 -2.04 -12.47
N CYS A 314 13.50 -2.73 -11.73
CA CYS A 314 13.34 -4.13 -11.35
C CYS A 314 13.81 -4.38 -9.92
N ILE A 315 13.08 -5.24 -9.21
CA ILE A 315 13.47 -5.78 -7.92
C ILE A 315 13.94 -7.21 -8.14
N VAL A 316 15.18 -7.50 -7.74
CA VAL A 316 15.79 -8.83 -7.89
C VAL A 316 16.11 -9.48 -6.55
N TRP A 317 15.90 -10.79 -6.49
CA TRP A 317 16.08 -11.61 -5.29
C TRP A 317 17.04 -12.77 -5.60
N TYR A 318 17.94 -13.06 -4.66
CA TYR A 318 18.95 -14.10 -4.80
C TYR A 318 18.46 -15.42 -4.20
N CYS A 319 18.04 -16.33 -5.09
CA CYS A 319 17.70 -17.70 -4.75
C CYS A 319 18.98 -18.51 -4.48
N LYS A 320 18.98 -19.32 -3.40
CA LYS A 320 20.09 -20.20 -2.99
C LYS A 320 19.76 -21.68 -3.18
N GLY A 321 19.34 -22.07 -4.38
CA GLY A 321 19.21 -23.48 -4.76
C GLY A 321 20.57 -24.21 -4.75
N ALA A 322 20.55 -25.50 -4.40
CA ALA A 322 21.74 -26.34 -4.21
C ALA A 322 22.70 -26.35 -5.43
N ASP A 323 22.15 -26.41 -6.64
CA ASP A 323 22.92 -26.49 -7.89
C ASP A 323 22.73 -25.28 -8.82
N ASN A 324 21.82 -24.34 -8.51
CA ASN A 324 21.43 -23.26 -9.42
C ASN A 324 21.10 -21.93 -8.70
N SER A 325 22.01 -21.47 -7.84
CA SER A 325 21.84 -20.18 -7.15
C SER A 325 21.90 -18.99 -8.12
N LYS A 326 20.79 -18.28 -8.30
CA LYS A 326 20.61 -17.21 -9.31
C LYS A 326 19.80 -16.02 -8.78
N TRP A 327 19.92 -14.89 -9.48
CA TRP A 327 19.07 -13.73 -9.29
C TRP A 327 17.82 -13.85 -10.16
N TYR A 328 16.64 -13.62 -9.56
CA TYR A 328 15.36 -13.56 -10.26
C TYR A 328 14.76 -12.17 -10.08
N VAL A 329 14.21 -11.62 -11.16
CA VAL A 329 13.30 -10.48 -11.12
C VAL A 329 11.98 -10.96 -10.52
N VAL A 330 11.57 -10.33 -9.42
CA VAL A 330 10.28 -10.59 -8.76
C VAL A 330 9.34 -9.39 -8.81
N SER A 331 9.85 -8.18 -9.09
CA SER A 331 9.02 -7.05 -9.47
C SER A 331 9.66 -6.29 -10.61
N LEU A 332 8.84 -5.72 -11.49
CA LEU A 332 9.25 -4.92 -12.64
C LEU A 332 8.25 -3.78 -12.82
N LYS A 333 8.76 -2.57 -13.06
CA LYS A 333 7.99 -1.41 -13.50
C LYS A 333 8.55 -0.86 -14.80
N THR A 334 7.69 -0.55 -15.76
CA THR A 334 8.09 0.20 -16.96
C THR A 334 8.23 1.69 -16.64
N GLU A 335 9.34 2.30 -17.02
CA GLU A 335 9.53 3.75 -16.90
C GLU A 335 8.85 4.49 -18.05
N SER A 336 8.34 5.69 -17.78
CA SER A 336 7.82 6.63 -18.78
C SER A 336 8.20 8.06 -18.40
N GLY A 337 8.37 8.95 -19.39
CA GLY A 337 8.70 10.35 -19.15
C GLY A 337 9.71 10.94 -20.13
N GLU A 338 10.00 12.24 -19.97
CA GLU A 338 10.85 13.00 -20.88
C GLU A 338 12.28 12.43 -20.94
N GLY A 339 12.75 12.10 -22.16
CA GLY A 339 14.08 11.53 -22.40
C GLY A 339 14.21 10.02 -22.14
N VAL A 340 13.12 9.32 -21.81
CA VAL A 340 13.06 7.84 -21.78
C VAL A 340 12.31 7.36 -23.02
N LEU A 341 12.81 6.33 -23.71
CA LEU A 341 12.03 5.71 -24.78
C LEU A 341 11.00 4.72 -24.20
N ASP A 342 9.79 4.84 -24.73
CA ASP A 342 8.65 4.00 -24.44
C ASP A 342 8.93 2.50 -24.60
N VAL A 343 8.56 1.73 -23.58
CA VAL A 343 8.64 0.26 -23.62
C VAL A 343 7.37 -0.30 -24.25
N ASP A 344 7.52 -1.17 -25.26
CA ASP A 344 6.43 -1.95 -25.84
C ASP A 344 6.13 -3.17 -24.97
N PHE A 345 4.84 -3.46 -24.75
CA PHE A 345 4.39 -4.57 -23.90
C PHE A 345 3.00 -5.09 -24.26
N GLU A 346 2.75 -6.34 -23.85
CA GLU A 346 1.44 -6.99 -23.94
C GLU A 346 1.18 -7.77 -22.63
N LEU A 347 0.08 -7.43 -21.96
CA LEU A 347 -0.41 -8.09 -20.75
C LEU A 347 -1.51 -9.10 -21.09
N PHE A 348 -1.98 -9.82 -20.07
CA PHE A 348 -3.14 -10.70 -20.15
C PHE A 348 -4.34 -10.02 -20.85
N GLY A 349 -5.12 -10.79 -21.61
CA GLY A 349 -6.21 -10.26 -22.43
C GLY A 349 -5.77 -9.48 -23.69
N ASN A 350 -4.49 -9.57 -24.09
CA ASN A 350 -3.92 -8.84 -25.23
C ASN A 350 -4.00 -7.30 -25.02
N ARG A 351 -3.85 -6.84 -23.78
CA ARG A 351 -3.80 -5.41 -23.41
C ARG A 351 -2.41 -4.82 -23.65
N LYS A 352 -2.32 -3.65 -24.27
CA LYS A 352 -1.07 -3.06 -24.79
C LYS A 352 -0.91 -1.59 -24.41
N ARG A 353 0.32 -1.10 -24.55
CA ARG A 353 0.60 0.34 -24.53
C ARG A 353 -0.26 1.05 -25.59
N GLY A 354 -0.91 2.15 -25.19
CA GLY A 354 -1.79 2.93 -26.07
C GLY A 354 -3.20 2.35 -26.25
N ASP A 355 -3.52 1.20 -25.65
CA ASP A 355 -4.92 0.80 -25.47
C ASP A 355 -5.59 1.75 -24.48
N TYR A 356 -6.88 2.02 -24.70
CA TYR A 356 -7.71 2.74 -23.74
C TYR A 356 -7.95 1.85 -22.51
N ALA A 357 -7.66 2.33 -21.31
CA ALA A 357 -7.67 1.56 -20.06
C ALA A 357 -9.07 1.07 -19.63
N TYR A 358 -10.12 1.53 -20.30
CA TYR A 358 -11.51 1.10 -20.06
C TYR A 358 -11.72 -0.31 -20.64
N GLY A 359 -11.86 -1.31 -19.75
CA GLY A 359 -12.00 -2.71 -20.16
C GLY A 359 -11.15 -3.74 -19.40
N TYR A 360 -10.55 -3.40 -18.25
CA TYR A 360 -10.13 -4.41 -17.27
C TYR A 360 -11.40 -5.03 -16.65
N GLY A 361 -11.98 -6.01 -17.34
CA GLY A 361 -13.39 -6.36 -17.16
C GLY A 361 -14.31 -5.17 -17.46
N VAL A 362 -15.55 -5.22 -17.00
CA VAL A 362 -16.46 -4.06 -17.05
C VAL A 362 -16.31 -3.19 -15.78
N HIS A 363 -15.49 -3.62 -14.80
CA HIS A 363 -15.70 -3.30 -13.37
C HIS A 363 -14.43 -3.08 -12.52
N GLY A 364 -13.31 -2.60 -13.06
CA GLY A 364 -12.16 -2.21 -12.24
C GLY A 364 -10.96 -1.72 -13.03
N ILE A 365 -10.37 -0.57 -12.66
CA ILE A 365 -9.52 0.21 -13.58
C ILE A 365 -8.01 -0.09 -13.48
N TYR A 366 -7.54 -0.76 -12.41
CA TYR A 366 -6.13 -0.66 -11.99
C TYR A 366 -5.27 -1.92 -12.08
N GLY A 367 -5.84 -3.11 -12.33
CA GLY A 367 -5.07 -4.33 -12.54
C GLY A 367 -5.61 -5.56 -11.80
N PHE A 368 -4.70 -6.34 -11.20
CA PHE A 368 -4.97 -7.45 -10.28
C PHE A 368 -4.09 -7.29 -9.05
N VAL A 369 -4.66 -7.46 -7.86
CA VAL A 369 -3.92 -7.50 -6.58
C VAL A 369 -4.08 -8.88 -5.97
N ASP A 370 -2.99 -9.52 -5.58
CA ASP A 370 -3.06 -10.82 -4.89
C ASP A 370 -3.57 -10.61 -3.45
N PRO A 371 -4.72 -11.19 -3.05
CA PRO A 371 -5.27 -11.01 -1.71
C PRO A 371 -4.36 -11.49 -0.57
N LEU A 372 -3.40 -12.38 -0.84
CA LEU A 372 -2.48 -12.87 0.18
C LEU A 372 -1.28 -11.95 0.40
N TYR A 373 -1.02 -11.01 -0.50
CA TYR A 373 0.20 -10.20 -0.48
C TYR A 373 -0.07 -8.75 -0.91
N LEU A 374 0.04 -7.82 0.04
CA LEU A 374 0.02 -6.38 -0.21
C LEU A 374 0.92 -5.97 -1.39
N GLU A 375 0.36 -5.25 -2.35
CA GLU A 375 1.01 -4.74 -3.57
C GLU A 375 1.67 -5.79 -4.49
N ALA A 376 1.41 -7.08 -4.28
CA ALA A 376 1.68 -8.11 -5.28
C ALA A 376 0.53 -8.22 -6.29
N GLY A 377 0.83 -8.64 -7.51
CA GLY A 377 -0.09 -8.64 -8.64
C GLY A 377 0.45 -7.85 -9.84
N ILE A 378 -0.44 -7.25 -10.61
CA ILE A 378 -0.14 -6.45 -11.80
C ILE A 378 -0.95 -5.16 -11.70
N SER A 379 -0.34 -4.01 -11.95
CA SER A 379 -1.06 -2.73 -12.09
C SER A 379 -0.67 -2.01 -13.38
N VAL A 380 -1.58 -1.20 -13.93
CA VAL A 380 -1.34 -0.42 -15.16
C VAL A 380 -1.16 1.07 -14.84
N ASP A 381 -0.10 1.69 -15.37
CA ASP A 381 0.09 3.14 -15.31
C ASP A 381 -0.71 3.78 -16.47
N VAL A 382 -1.63 4.69 -16.13
CA VAL A 382 -2.63 5.25 -17.07
C VAL A 382 -2.45 6.77 -17.19
N GLY A 383 -2.46 7.27 -18.42
CA GLY A 383 -2.36 8.70 -18.73
C GLY A 383 -3.62 9.50 -18.40
N SER A 384 -3.51 10.83 -18.42
CA SER A 384 -4.65 11.74 -18.25
C SER A 384 -5.72 11.62 -19.34
N ASP A 385 -5.34 11.06 -20.50
CA ASP A 385 -6.20 10.68 -21.63
C ASP A 385 -6.85 9.29 -21.47
N LYS A 386 -6.59 8.61 -20.34
CA LYS A 386 -6.99 7.23 -20.02
C LYS A 386 -6.37 6.17 -20.93
N MET A 387 -5.27 6.47 -21.61
CA MET A 387 -4.49 5.46 -22.35
C MET A 387 -3.49 4.77 -21.42
N ILE A 388 -3.29 3.46 -21.61
CA ILE A 388 -2.28 2.68 -20.89
C ILE A 388 -0.88 3.13 -21.35
N GLN A 389 -0.07 3.63 -20.42
CA GLN A 389 1.30 4.14 -20.67
C GLN A 389 2.39 3.24 -20.07
N GLY A 390 2.05 2.39 -19.10
CA GLY A 390 3.01 1.54 -18.42
C GLY A 390 2.33 0.44 -17.62
N PHE A 391 3.13 -0.37 -16.95
CA PHE A 391 2.65 -1.31 -15.94
C PHE A 391 3.71 -1.59 -14.88
N THR A 392 3.24 -2.02 -13.72
CA THR A 392 4.03 -2.67 -12.69
C THR A 392 3.55 -4.12 -12.56
N ILE A 393 4.47 -5.06 -12.34
CA ILE A 393 4.17 -6.46 -12.02
C ILE A 393 5.03 -6.86 -10.84
N THR A 394 4.42 -7.45 -9.80
CA THR A 394 5.08 -7.91 -8.57
C THR A 394 4.60 -9.32 -8.27
N TYR A 395 5.50 -10.28 -8.25
CA TYR A 395 5.18 -11.69 -8.02
C TYR A 395 4.70 -11.94 -6.59
N ALA A 396 3.51 -12.54 -6.47
CA ALA A 396 3.06 -13.18 -5.24
C ALA A 396 3.62 -14.61 -5.17
N PRO A 397 4.35 -14.98 -4.09
CA PRO A 397 4.75 -16.36 -3.88
C PRO A 397 3.55 -17.33 -3.87
N GLN A 398 3.70 -18.50 -4.47
CA GLN A 398 2.68 -19.53 -4.37
C GLN A 398 2.75 -20.21 -3.00
N TYR A 399 1.72 -19.99 -2.17
CA TYR A 399 1.49 -20.77 -0.95
C TYR A 399 1.32 -22.25 -1.28
N SER A 400 1.95 -23.13 -0.49
CA SER A 400 1.85 -24.59 -0.62
C SER A 400 0.43 -25.11 -0.45
N ASP A 401 -0.40 -24.40 0.32
CA ASP A 401 -1.86 -24.57 0.38
C ASP A 401 -2.53 -23.19 0.39
N ARG A 402 -2.70 -22.62 -0.80
CA ARG A 402 -3.31 -21.30 -1.01
C ARG A 402 -4.76 -21.23 -0.52
N ILE A 403 -5.54 -22.30 -0.67
CA ILE A 403 -6.96 -22.34 -0.27
C ILE A 403 -7.07 -22.32 1.25
N LYS A 404 -6.24 -23.10 1.96
CA LYS A 404 -6.15 -23.02 3.43
C LYS A 404 -5.76 -21.62 3.88
N ARG A 405 -4.76 -20.99 3.26
CA ARG A 405 -4.32 -19.64 3.63
C ARG A 405 -5.42 -18.59 3.43
N LEU A 406 -6.11 -18.64 2.29
CA LEU A 406 -7.28 -17.80 2.01
C LEU A 406 -8.40 -18.01 3.05
N ASN A 407 -8.66 -19.26 3.45
CA ASN A 407 -9.63 -19.57 4.51
C ASN A 407 -9.21 -19.06 5.91
N GLU A 408 -7.91 -18.99 6.21
CA GLU A 408 -7.41 -18.45 7.48
C GLU A 408 -7.71 -16.94 7.60
N ILE A 409 -7.49 -16.18 6.52
CA ILE A 409 -7.71 -14.71 6.46
C ILE A 409 -9.15 -14.31 6.06
N ALA A 410 -9.96 -15.24 5.57
CA ALA A 410 -11.38 -15.05 5.30
C ALA A 410 -12.20 -14.94 6.59
N THR A 411 -13.26 -14.14 6.60
CA THR A 411 -14.28 -14.11 7.66
C THR A 411 -14.95 -15.49 7.79
N ASP A 412 -15.11 -15.95 9.04
CA ASP A 412 -15.67 -17.27 9.34
C ASP A 412 -17.16 -17.33 8.95
N SER A 413 -17.62 -18.48 8.46
CA SER A 413 -19.03 -18.65 8.04
C SER A 413 -19.99 -18.47 9.23
N LYS A 414 -20.96 -17.56 9.09
CA LYS A 414 -21.94 -17.22 10.13
C LYS A 414 -22.93 -18.37 10.36
N TYR A 415 -23.46 -18.94 9.28
CA TYR A 415 -24.37 -20.09 9.27
C TYR A 415 -24.45 -20.75 7.87
N GLU A 416 -25.19 -21.87 7.76
CA GLU A 416 -25.43 -22.62 6.52
C GLU A 416 -26.89 -22.45 6.06
N VAL A 417 -27.11 -22.28 4.75
CA VAL A 417 -28.44 -22.18 4.10
C VAL A 417 -28.56 -23.24 3.00
N CYS A 418 -29.62 -24.04 3.03
CA CYS A 418 -29.88 -25.06 1.99
C CYS A 418 -30.68 -24.49 0.82
N ILE A 419 -30.14 -24.59 -0.41
CA ILE A 419 -30.85 -24.29 -1.65
C ILE A 419 -31.29 -25.60 -2.32
N THR A 420 -32.60 -25.77 -2.45
CA THR A 420 -33.25 -27.01 -2.96
C THR A 420 -33.95 -26.82 -4.32
N GLY A 421 -34.03 -25.58 -4.83
CA GLY A 421 -34.75 -25.21 -6.04
C GLY A 421 -33.90 -24.48 -7.08
N LYS A 422 -34.44 -24.32 -8.29
CA LYS A 422 -33.85 -23.54 -9.40
C LYS A 422 -34.16 -22.05 -9.27
N GLY A 423 -33.48 -21.22 -10.07
CA GLY A 423 -33.72 -19.78 -10.13
C GLY A 423 -32.63 -18.94 -9.45
N ASN A 424 -32.96 -17.68 -9.16
CA ASN A 424 -32.04 -16.69 -8.59
C ASN A 424 -32.11 -16.72 -7.06
N ASN A 425 -30.95 -16.69 -6.41
CA ASN A 425 -30.80 -16.57 -4.96
C ASN A 425 -29.73 -15.51 -4.68
N GLU A 426 -30.06 -14.49 -3.88
CA GLU A 426 -29.07 -13.51 -3.42
C GLU A 426 -28.08 -14.20 -2.45
N LEU A 427 -26.78 -13.98 -2.64
CA LEU A 427 -25.74 -14.48 -1.76
C LEU A 427 -25.25 -13.36 -0.83
N GLU A 428 -25.56 -13.49 0.45
CA GLU A 428 -24.93 -12.67 1.48
C GLU A 428 -23.48 -13.14 1.72
N ARG A 429 -22.63 -12.19 2.13
CA ARG A 429 -21.25 -12.49 2.52
C ARG A 429 -21.20 -13.30 3.81
N ASP A 430 -20.27 -14.25 3.80
CA ASP A 430 -19.94 -15.16 4.90
C ASP A 430 -21.09 -16.10 5.32
N ILE A 431 -21.97 -16.43 4.38
CA ILE A 431 -22.95 -17.50 4.50
C ILE A 431 -22.56 -18.66 3.59
N SER A 432 -22.56 -19.89 4.12
CA SER A 432 -22.35 -21.10 3.34
C SER A 432 -23.66 -21.58 2.72
N TYR A 433 -23.75 -21.58 1.39
CA TYR A 433 -24.93 -22.05 0.65
C TYR A 433 -24.72 -23.49 0.18
N LYS A 434 -25.56 -24.40 0.68
CA LYS A 434 -25.53 -25.82 0.37
C LYS A 434 -26.56 -26.17 -0.70
N LEU A 435 -26.07 -26.53 -1.87
CA LEU A 435 -26.84 -26.88 -3.05
C LEU A 435 -27.06 -28.41 -3.10
N THR A 436 -28.30 -28.85 -2.86
CA THR A 436 -28.63 -30.28 -2.66
C THR A 436 -29.23 -30.97 -3.89
N MET A 437 -29.11 -30.38 -5.09
CA MET A 437 -29.60 -30.96 -6.35
C MET A 437 -28.60 -31.95 -7.01
N TYR A 438 -27.44 -32.14 -6.40
CA TYR A 438 -26.39 -33.08 -6.81
C TYR A 438 -26.31 -34.27 -5.83
N GLU A 439 -25.79 -35.41 -6.28
CA GLU A 439 -25.59 -36.59 -5.43
C GLU A 439 -24.64 -36.30 -4.26
N GLU A 440 -23.55 -35.58 -4.54
CA GLU A 440 -22.70 -34.94 -3.53
C GLU A 440 -23.04 -33.45 -3.46
N PRO A 441 -23.43 -32.89 -2.29
CA PRO A 441 -23.76 -31.48 -2.17
C PRO A 441 -22.63 -30.56 -2.61
N LEU A 442 -22.97 -29.55 -3.40
CA LEU A 442 -22.09 -28.45 -3.72
C LEU A 442 -22.26 -27.36 -2.65
N TYR A 443 -21.17 -26.83 -2.16
CA TYR A 443 -21.13 -25.69 -1.26
C TYR A 443 -20.60 -24.47 -2.01
N VAL A 444 -21.22 -23.31 -1.77
CA VAL A 444 -20.83 -22.02 -2.35
C VAL A 444 -20.81 -20.99 -1.23
N GLN A 445 -19.73 -20.22 -1.11
CA GLN A 445 -19.62 -19.13 -0.14
C GLN A 445 -18.92 -17.93 -0.77
N VAL A 446 -19.53 -16.75 -0.67
CA VAL A 446 -18.83 -15.47 -0.83
C VAL A 446 -18.14 -15.19 0.51
N LYS A 447 -16.82 -15.24 0.57
CA LYS A 447 -16.04 -14.96 1.79
C LYS A 447 -15.41 -13.58 1.71
N SER A 448 -15.63 -12.74 2.71
CA SER A 448 -14.94 -11.45 2.87
C SER A 448 -13.53 -11.70 3.44
N LEU A 449 -12.50 -10.98 2.99
CA LEU A 449 -11.12 -11.16 3.51
C LEU A 449 -10.73 -10.16 4.61
N ASP A 450 -11.69 -9.83 5.48
CA ASP A 450 -11.61 -8.73 6.46
C ASP A 450 -10.56 -8.92 7.58
N LYS A 451 -9.99 -10.13 7.75
CA LYS A 451 -9.00 -10.37 8.82
C LYS A 451 -7.62 -9.77 8.54
N VAL A 452 -7.35 -9.33 7.29
CA VAL A 452 -6.11 -8.62 6.92
C VAL A 452 -6.42 -7.32 6.18
N GLY A 453 -5.76 -6.24 6.57
CA GLY A 453 -6.16 -4.89 6.15
C GLY A 453 -6.04 -4.61 4.66
N TRP A 454 -5.11 -5.26 3.96
CA TRP A 454 -4.89 -5.06 2.52
C TRP A 454 -5.90 -5.82 1.63
N ALA A 455 -6.58 -6.83 2.17
CA ALA A 455 -7.53 -7.65 1.40
C ALA A 455 -9.00 -7.37 1.73
N LYS A 456 -9.28 -6.45 2.67
CA LYS A 456 -10.65 -6.16 3.16
C LYS A 456 -11.69 -5.83 2.08
N ASP A 457 -11.26 -5.26 0.95
CA ASP A 457 -12.16 -4.91 -0.16
C ASP A 457 -12.30 -6.05 -1.19
N ILE A 458 -11.60 -7.17 -0.95
CA ILE A 458 -11.60 -8.38 -1.77
C ILE A 458 -12.49 -9.44 -1.12
N ASN A 459 -13.37 -10.01 -1.95
CA ASN A 459 -14.18 -11.17 -1.64
C ASN A 459 -13.64 -12.35 -2.45
N ILE A 460 -13.72 -13.57 -1.93
CA ILE A 460 -13.44 -14.78 -2.72
C ILE A 460 -14.70 -15.62 -2.90
N ILE A 461 -14.88 -16.12 -4.13
CA ILE A 461 -15.94 -17.07 -4.46
C ILE A 461 -15.39 -18.48 -4.21
N TRP A 462 -15.54 -18.96 -2.98
CA TRP A 462 -15.13 -20.30 -2.59
C TRP A 462 -16.22 -21.31 -2.88
N VAL A 463 -15.83 -22.46 -3.41
CA VAL A 463 -16.72 -23.60 -3.63
C VAL A 463 -16.12 -24.89 -3.08
N LYS A 464 -16.98 -25.82 -2.68
CA LYS A 464 -16.56 -27.15 -2.22
C LYS A 464 -17.52 -28.24 -2.67
N LYS A 465 -16.97 -29.35 -3.16
CA LYS A 465 -17.71 -30.55 -3.56
C LYS A 465 -16.98 -31.78 -3.04
N GLY A 466 -17.63 -32.50 -2.12
CA GLY A 466 -16.96 -33.57 -1.36
C GLY A 466 -15.76 -33.02 -0.58
N GLU A 467 -14.58 -33.59 -0.81
CA GLU A 467 -13.31 -33.12 -0.23
C GLU A 467 -12.61 -32.04 -1.09
N GLN A 468 -13.01 -31.85 -2.35
CA GLN A 468 -12.39 -30.87 -3.24
C GLN A 468 -12.90 -29.46 -2.94
N GLU A 469 -11.98 -28.53 -2.69
CA GLU A 469 -12.24 -27.10 -2.57
C GLU A 469 -11.62 -26.37 -3.78
N ASP A 470 -12.22 -25.25 -4.19
CA ASP A 470 -11.74 -24.41 -5.28
C ASP A 470 -12.10 -22.93 -5.05
N ILE A 471 -11.35 -22.02 -5.68
CA ILE A 471 -11.61 -20.57 -5.70
C ILE A 471 -11.95 -20.19 -7.13
N ILE A 472 -13.20 -19.80 -7.36
CA ILE A 472 -13.70 -19.48 -8.71
C ILE A 472 -13.18 -18.13 -9.20
N GLU A 473 -13.13 -17.12 -8.33
CA GLU A 473 -12.66 -15.77 -8.67
C GLU A 473 -12.35 -14.91 -7.43
N TYR A 474 -11.49 -13.90 -7.60
CA TYR A 474 -11.21 -12.83 -6.64
C TYR A 474 -11.99 -11.55 -7.02
N ILE A 475 -12.87 -11.10 -6.12
CA ILE A 475 -13.79 -9.98 -6.37
C ILE A 475 -13.45 -8.80 -5.46
N GLU A 476 -12.53 -7.97 -5.94
CA GLU A 476 -12.30 -6.61 -5.43
C GLU A 476 -13.56 -5.73 -5.66
N TYR A 477 -13.91 -4.92 -4.66
CA TYR A 477 -15.08 -4.02 -4.65
C TYR A 477 -16.42 -4.67 -5.00
N GLY A 478 -16.57 -5.98 -4.77
CA GLY A 478 -17.85 -6.68 -4.94
C GLY A 478 -18.95 -6.03 -4.10
N LYS A 479 -20.10 -5.78 -4.70
CA LYS A 479 -21.26 -5.09 -4.12
C LYS A 479 -22.40 -6.08 -3.88
N ASP A 480 -22.95 -6.64 -4.95
CA ASP A 480 -24.09 -7.57 -4.92
C ASP A 480 -23.70 -8.90 -5.61
N PHE A 481 -24.17 -10.03 -5.08
CA PHE A 481 -23.86 -11.38 -5.57
C PHE A 481 -25.16 -12.18 -5.74
N ASN A 482 -25.40 -12.73 -6.94
CA ASN A 482 -26.61 -13.50 -7.25
C ASN A 482 -26.26 -14.88 -7.81
N LEU A 483 -26.69 -15.94 -7.15
CA LEU A 483 -26.53 -17.31 -7.63
C LEU A 483 -27.73 -17.72 -8.49
N PHE A 484 -27.47 -18.07 -9.75
CA PHE A 484 -28.46 -18.60 -10.69
C PHE A 484 -28.25 -20.10 -10.92
N ILE A 485 -29.32 -20.88 -10.75
CA ILE A 485 -29.36 -22.31 -11.10
C ILE A 485 -30.27 -22.47 -12.32
N ASP A 486 -29.69 -22.90 -13.45
CA ASP A 486 -30.40 -23.09 -14.71
C ASP A 486 -31.22 -24.41 -14.75
N ASP A 487 -31.98 -24.59 -15.83
CA ASP A 487 -32.83 -25.77 -15.99
C ASP A 487 -32.08 -27.11 -16.10
N ASN A 488 -30.78 -27.07 -16.38
CA ASN A 488 -29.88 -28.21 -16.50
C ASN A 488 -29.00 -28.38 -15.24
N ASN A 489 -29.36 -27.73 -14.13
CA ASN A 489 -28.57 -27.66 -12.89
C ASN A 489 -27.13 -27.13 -13.12
N LYS A 490 -26.94 -26.16 -14.02
CA LYS A 490 -25.70 -25.38 -14.09
C LYS A 490 -25.80 -24.19 -13.17
N VAL A 491 -24.76 -23.98 -12.36
CA VAL A 491 -24.69 -22.87 -11.41
C VAL A 491 -23.82 -21.77 -11.96
N LYS A 492 -24.33 -20.54 -11.88
CA LYS A 492 -23.61 -19.32 -12.20
C LYS A 492 -23.71 -18.35 -11.04
N ILE A 493 -22.74 -17.46 -10.92
CA ILE A 493 -22.79 -16.33 -9.99
C ILE A 493 -22.68 -15.06 -10.83
N GLU A 494 -23.68 -14.21 -10.73
CA GLU A 494 -23.67 -12.85 -11.26
C GLU A 494 -23.12 -11.93 -10.17
N VAL A 495 -22.08 -11.18 -10.51
CA VAL A 495 -21.37 -10.26 -9.63
C VAL A 495 -21.59 -8.83 -10.12
N VAL A 496 -22.05 -7.97 -9.22
CA VAL A 496 -22.08 -6.51 -9.39
C VAL A 496 -21.03 -5.93 -8.46
N ARG A 497 -20.19 -5.00 -8.93
CA ARG A 497 -19.18 -4.30 -8.13
C ARG A 497 -19.64 -2.87 -7.81
N MET A 498 -18.88 -2.15 -6.99
CA MET A 498 -19.23 -0.79 -6.55
C MET A 498 -19.06 0.28 -7.64
N GLU A 499 -18.19 0.02 -8.64
CA GLU A 499 -17.93 0.95 -9.74
C GLU A 499 -18.96 0.85 -10.89
N ASP A 500 -19.74 -0.23 -10.92
CA ASP A 500 -20.73 -0.55 -11.96
C ASP A 500 -21.81 0.52 -12.04
N SER A 501 -22.08 1.02 -13.25
CA SER A 501 -23.28 1.83 -13.49
C SER A 501 -24.54 0.94 -13.55
N SER A 502 -25.72 1.56 -13.47
CA SER A 502 -27.00 0.85 -13.61
C SER A 502 -27.21 0.19 -14.98
N ASP A 503 -26.41 0.57 -15.97
CA ASP A 503 -26.53 0.14 -17.37
C ASP A 503 -25.51 -0.94 -17.72
N ASP A 504 -24.53 -1.18 -16.84
CA ASP A 504 -23.52 -2.22 -17.00
C ASP A 504 -24.10 -3.61 -16.70
N LYS A 505 -23.57 -4.62 -17.40
CA LYS A 505 -24.00 -6.00 -17.18
C LYS A 505 -23.14 -6.64 -16.09
N PRO A 506 -23.76 -7.36 -15.13
CA PRO A 506 -23.01 -8.12 -14.13
C PRO A 506 -21.99 -9.07 -14.77
N GLU A 507 -20.86 -9.24 -14.10
CA GLU A 507 -19.89 -10.27 -14.42
C GLU A 507 -20.46 -11.66 -14.11
N VAL A 508 -20.32 -12.62 -15.03
CA VAL A 508 -20.97 -13.94 -14.92
C VAL A 508 -19.94 -15.05 -14.78
N LEU A 509 -19.73 -15.49 -13.54
CA LEU A 509 -18.89 -16.62 -13.18
C LEU A 509 -19.66 -17.93 -13.36
N THR A 510 -19.00 -19.00 -13.81
CA THR A 510 -19.61 -20.33 -13.98
C THR A 510 -18.88 -21.36 -13.13
N ILE A 511 -19.59 -21.98 -12.19
CA ILE A 511 -19.09 -23.10 -11.39
C ILE A 511 -19.11 -24.37 -12.27
N ARG A 512 -18.04 -25.16 -12.23
CA ARG A 512 -17.83 -26.32 -13.12
C ARG A 512 -17.99 -27.67 -12.42
#